data_AF-A0A2W1H923-F1
#
_entry.id   AF-A0A2W1H923-F1
#
_cell.length_a   1.000
_cell.length_b   1.000
_cell.length_c   1.000
_cell.angle_alpha   90.00
_cell.angle_beta   90.00
_cell.angle_gamma   90.00
#
_symmetry.space_group_name_H-M   'P 1'
#
loop_
_entity.id
_entity.type
_entity.pdbx_description
1 polymer ?
#
loop_
_entity_poly.entity_id
_entity_poly.type
_entity_poly.pdbx_seq_one_letter_code
_entity_poly.pdbx_strand_id
1 'polypeptide(L)'
;MAISTEPSKSLDILISPRIPTELILKTIQHLPFEDGKLIQSIRNAHPRLEAIFRNYEHSITAWFMKKELRHAQTDFVHDGGNISLDWLADCVKNYDVVDEVMDILCSEHNYMAVLPQNAAVANAGLLLLYRLVSIKAHTARITYIKSLERDPLIAMYLVLHHATLSARYHGYGWINQSTYGRFMDANQVELRSELEFCFAEAALNLGPEFISDSLLSSEEPHRQATLLNFYHNHGIHDWDWPCWGSGKGEFEPPRTQGPKLEKGPGRSLYTTLLERLAELVGCALGEVRRRIEQDLERSDHSLAYLSLGSKARLLQGRDLEYLDD
;
A
#
# COMPACT_ATOMS: atom_id res chain seq x y z
N MET A 1 -23.28 24.20 -31.66
CA MET A 1 -21.96 23.61 -31.90
C MET A 1 -22.18 22.13 -32.18
N ALA A 2 -21.97 21.72 -33.44
CA ALA A 2 -22.11 20.32 -33.84
C ALA A 2 -20.85 19.56 -33.42
N ILE A 3 -21.01 18.49 -32.64
CA ILE A 3 -19.95 17.53 -32.34
C ILE A 3 -19.68 16.79 -33.65
N SER A 4 -18.48 16.93 -34.20
CA SER A 4 -18.04 16.16 -35.36
C SER A 4 -18.07 14.67 -35.03
N THR A 5 -18.88 13.91 -35.76
CA THR A 5 -18.99 12.44 -35.69
C THR A 5 -18.15 11.75 -36.75
N GLU A 6 -17.20 12.44 -37.38
CA GLU A 6 -16.27 11.78 -38.31
C GLU A 6 -15.28 10.92 -37.52
N PRO A 7 -15.17 9.60 -37.79
CA PRO A 7 -14.09 8.80 -37.24
C PRO A 7 -12.77 9.44 -37.69
N SER A 8 -11.87 9.62 -36.72
CA SER A 8 -10.53 10.16 -36.96
C SER A 8 -9.89 9.47 -38.17
N LYS A 9 -9.53 10.23 -39.22
CA LYS A 9 -8.84 9.73 -40.43
C LYS A 9 -7.60 8.90 -40.10
N SER A 10 -7.00 9.12 -38.94
CA SER A 10 -5.85 8.38 -38.43
C SER A 10 -6.20 6.94 -38.03
N LEU A 11 -7.43 6.70 -37.54
CA LEU A 11 -7.91 5.37 -37.17
C LEU A 11 -8.16 4.51 -38.42
N ASP A 12 -8.75 5.10 -39.47
CA ASP A 12 -8.98 4.44 -40.76
C ASP A 12 -7.68 3.94 -41.41
N ILE A 13 -6.58 4.70 -41.23
CA ILE A 13 -5.26 4.32 -41.72
C ILE A 13 -4.73 3.10 -40.94
N LEU A 14 -4.80 3.11 -39.60
CA LEU A 14 -4.34 2.00 -38.75
C LEU A 14 -5.14 0.71 -38.96
N ILE A 15 -6.41 0.84 -39.31
CA ILE A 15 -7.30 -0.29 -39.56
C ILE A 15 -7.11 -0.88 -40.97
N SER A 16 -6.63 -0.08 -41.93
CA SER A 16 -6.50 -0.49 -43.34
C SER A 16 -5.56 -1.68 -43.55
N PRO A 17 -6.03 -2.80 -44.13
CA PRO A 17 -5.23 -4.02 -44.34
C PRO A 17 -3.99 -3.82 -45.23
N ARG A 18 -3.88 -2.65 -45.88
CA ARG A 18 -2.71 -2.23 -46.66
C ARG A 18 -1.51 -1.82 -45.81
N ILE A 19 -1.74 -1.43 -44.55
CA ILE A 19 -0.66 -1.09 -43.62
C ILE A 19 -0.10 -2.38 -43.01
N PRO A 20 1.22 -2.66 -43.10
CA PRO A 20 1.81 -3.82 -42.45
C PRO A 20 1.66 -3.78 -40.91
N THR A 21 1.55 -4.96 -40.28
CA THR A 21 1.42 -5.08 -38.82
C THR A 21 2.61 -4.45 -38.08
N GLU A 22 3.79 -4.51 -38.66
CA GLU A 22 5.04 -3.95 -38.13
C GLU A 22 4.96 -2.43 -37.97
N LEU A 23 4.29 -1.72 -38.89
CA LEU A 23 4.09 -0.27 -38.79
C LEU A 23 3.10 0.08 -37.68
N ILE A 24 2.07 -0.74 -37.49
CA ILE A 24 1.10 -0.57 -36.39
C ILE A 24 1.81 -0.79 -35.06
N LEU A 25 2.60 -1.87 -34.92
CA LEU A 25 3.39 -2.14 -33.71
C LEU A 25 4.37 -1.01 -33.40
N LYS A 26 5.08 -0.50 -34.41
CA LYS A 26 5.97 0.65 -34.25
C LYS A 26 5.22 1.90 -33.80
N THR A 27 3.99 2.10 -34.27
CA THR A 27 3.14 3.21 -33.86
C THR A 27 2.71 3.07 -32.39
N ILE A 28 2.29 1.87 -31.98
CA ILE A 28 1.96 1.56 -30.58
C ILE A 28 3.16 1.82 -29.67
N GLN A 29 4.36 1.44 -30.10
CA GLN A 29 5.63 1.74 -29.42
C GLN A 29 6.02 3.23 -29.43
N HIS A 30 5.22 4.15 -29.93
CA HIS A 30 5.48 5.59 -29.75
C HIS A 30 4.44 6.26 -28.87
N LEU A 31 3.40 5.52 -28.48
CA LEU A 31 2.42 6.00 -27.52
C LEU A 31 3.01 5.93 -26.10
N PRO A 32 2.61 6.84 -25.21
CA PRO A 32 2.90 6.70 -23.79
C PRO A 32 2.02 5.58 -23.22
N PHE A 33 2.53 4.84 -22.23
CA PHE A 33 1.72 3.83 -21.55
C PHE A 33 0.71 4.50 -20.60
N GLU A 34 1.19 5.45 -19.79
CA GLU A 34 0.41 6.11 -18.74
C GLU A 34 -0.32 5.06 -17.89
N ASP A 35 -1.63 5.18 -17.70
CA ASP A 35 -2.49 4.23 -16.99
C ASP A 35 -3.00 3.06 -17.85
N GLY A 36 -2.48 2.91 -19.08
CA GLY A 36 -2.86 1.87 -20.02
C GLY A 36 -4.23 2.08 -20.70
N LYS A 37 -5.03 3.09 -20.33
CA LYS A 37 -6.40 3.28 -20.87
C LYS A 37 -6.39 3.56 -22.37
N LEU A 38 -5.42 4.33 -22.86
CA LEU A 38 -5.27 4.60 -24.29
C LEU A 38 -4.97 3.30 -25.05
N ILE A 39 -4.02 2.50 -24.55
CA ILE A 39 -3.63 1.23 -25.16
C ILE A 39 -4.80 0.24 -25.18
N GLN A 40 -5.56 0.17 -24.09
CA GLN A 40 -6.76 -0.65 -24.00
C GLN A 40 -7.87 -0.18 -24.96
N SER A 41 -8.03 1.14 -25.11
CA SER A 41 -8.98 1.70 -26.07
C SER A 41 -8.61 1.35 -27.52
N ILE A 42 -7.32 1.41 -27.86
CA ILE A 42 -6.82 1.03 -29.20
C ILE A 42 -7.01 -0.48 -29.44
N ARG A 43 -6.71 -1.31 -28.44
CA ARG A 43 -6.92 -2.77 -28.49
C ARG A 43 -8.36 -3.11 -28.85
N ASN A 44 -9.33 -2.39 -28.27
CA ASN A 44 -10.76 -2.66 -28.43
C ASN A 44 -11.42 -1.89 -29.59
N ALA A 45 -10.68 -1.01 -30.27
CA ALA A 45 -11.24 -0.15 -31.31
C ALA A 45 -11.60 -0.91 -32.60
N HIS A 46 -10.93 -2.02 -32.91
CA HIS A 46 -11.18 -2.78 -34.14
C HIS A 46 -10.66 -4.24 -34.03
N PRO A 47 -11.35 -5.26 -34.60
CA PRO A 47 -10.96 -6.68 -34.52
C PRO A 47 -9.53 -6.97 -35.00
N ARG A 48 -9.06 -6.20 -35.98
CA ARG A 48 -7.67 -6.30 -36.46
C ARG A 48 -6.66 -5.88 -35.40
N LEU A 49 -6.92 -4.79 -34.68
CA LEU A 49 -6.04 -4.31 -33.61
C LEU A 49 -6.06 -5.30 -32.45
N GLU A 50 -7.25 -5.78 -32.08
CA GLU A 50 -7.41 -6.83 -31.09
C GLU A 50 -6.55 -8.07 -31.43
N ALA A 51 -6.58 -8.52 -32.70
CA ALA A 51 -5.76 -9.64 -33.15
C ALA A 51 -4.24 -9.34 -33.08
N ILE A 52 -3.82 -8.11 -33.39
CA ILE A 52 -2.41 -7.69 -33.25
C ILE A 52 -2.00 -7.71 -31.77
N PHE A 53 -2.78 -7.11 -30.89
CA PHE A 53 -2.50 -7.12 -29.45
C PHE A 53 -2.43 -8.54 -28.92
N ARG A 54 -3.38 -9.41 -29.28
CA ARG A 54 -3.35 -10.82 -28.87
C ARG A 54 -2.11 -11.57 -29.35
N ASN A 55 -1.65 -11.31 -30.57
CA ASN A 55 -0.51 -12.02 -31.16
C ASN A 55 0.84 -11.48 -30.68
N TYR A 56 0.91 -10.21 -30.30
CA TYR A 56 2.17 -9.50 -29.97
C TYR A 56 2.22 -8.95 -28.55
N GLU A 57 1.28 -9.33 -27.66
CA GLU A 57 1.16 -8.80 -26.30
C GLU A 57 2.50 -8.81 -25.58
N HIS A 58 3.19 -9.95 -25.55
CA HIS A 58 4.49 -10.07 -24.88
C HIS A 58 5.52 -9.06 -25.38
N SER A 59 5.59 -8.80 -26.69
CA SER A 59 6.54 -7.84 -27.27
C SER A 59 6.17 -6.40 -26.94
N ILE A 60 4.87 -6.07 -26.95
CA ILE A 60 4.36 -4.74 -26.61
C ILE A 60 4.60 -4.47 -25.12
N THR A 61 4.23 -5.40 -24.26
CA THR A 61 4.44 -5.33 -22.82
C THR A 61 5.92 -5.21 -22.46
N ALA A 62 6.78 -6.06 -23.03
CA ALA A 62 8.22 -5.99 -22.78
C ALA A 62 8.83 -4.63 -23.19
N TRP A 63 8.30 -4.03 -24.26
CA TRP A 63 8.73 -2.71 -24.71
C TRP A 63 8.33 -1.61 -23.72
N PHE A 64 7.07 -1.57 -23.29
CA PHE A 64 6.59 -0.57 -22.32
C PHE A 64 7.30 -0.70 -20.98
N MET A 65 7.48 -1.93 -20.50
CA MET A 65 8.23 -2.22 -19.28
C MET A 65 9.67 -1.72 -19.36
N LYS A 66 10.37 -1.96 -20.48
CA LYS A 66 11.76 -1.48 -20.65
C LYS A 66 11.85 0.04 -20.75
N LYS A 67 10.87 0.69 -21.37
CA LYS A 67 10.89 2.14 -21.59
C LYS A 67 10.47 2.93 -20.36
N GLU A 68 9.35 2.55 -19.74
CA GLU A 68 8.63 3.37 -18.75
C GLU A 68 8.60 2.71 -17.36
N LEU A 69 8.49 1.38 -17.27
CA LEU A 69 8.27 0.65 -16.00
C LEU A 69 9.38 -0.34 -15.68
N ARG A 70 10.64 0.12 -15.70
CA ARG A 70 11.84 -0.74 -15.64
C ARG A 70 11.94 -1.58 -14.37
N HIS A 71 11.35 -1.11 -13.28
CA HIS A 71 11.45 -1.73 -11.95
C HIS A 71 10.21 -2.54 -11.56
N ALA A 72 9.14 -2.54 -12.37
CA ALA A 72 7.86 -3.14 -12.01
C ALA A 72 7.97 -4.63 -11.65
N GLN A 73 8.83 -5.40 -12.35
CA GLN A 73 9.05 -6.83 -12.03
C GLN A 73 9.72 -7.07 -10.67
N THR A 74 10.53 -6.11 -10.22
CA THR A 74 11.19 -6.19 -8.92
C THR A 74 10.24 -5.73 -7.82
N ASP A 75 9.50 -4.65 -8.09
CA ASP A 75 8.65 -3.95 -7.14
C ASP A 75 7.31 -4.68 -6.89
N PHE A 76 6.74 -5.34 -7.91
CA PHE A 76 5.44 -6.03 -7.81
C PHE A 76 5.52 -7.51 -8.16
N VAL A 77 4.66 -8.30 -7.50
CA VAL A 77 4.52 -9.73 -7.79
C VAL A 77 3.71 -9.93 -9.07
N HIS A 78 4.08 -10.92 -9.88
CA HIS A 78 3.29 -11.36 -11.03
C HIS A 78 2.96 -12.86 -10.90
N ASP A 79 1.69 -13.19 -10.69
CA ASP A 79 1.26 -14.58 -10.56
C ASP A 79 1.22 -15.27 -11.94
N GLY A 80 1.81 -16.47 -12.06
CA GLY A 80 1.58 -17.35 -13.21
C GLY A 80 2.37 -17.04 -14.50
N GLY A 81 3.38 -16.16 -14.43
CA GLY A 81 4.41 -16.04 -15.47
C GLY A 81 4.06 -15.22 -16.72
N ASN A 82 2.83 -14.71 -16.86
CA ASN A 82 2.47 -13.87 -17.99
C ASN A 82 2.40 -12.40 -17.58
N ILE A 83 3.47 -11.68 -17.87
CA ILE A 83 3.53 -10.22 -17.85
C ILE A 83 2.64 -9.73 -19.00
N SER A 84 1.50 -9.14 -18.66
CA SER A 84 0.49 -8.64 -19.59
C SER A 84 0.41 -7.12 -19.56
N LEU A 85 -0.33 -6.54 -20.52
CA LEU A 85 -0.62 -5.09 -20.49
C LEU A 85 -1.50 -4.72 -19.30
N ASP A 86 -2.43 -5.60 -18.93
CA ASP A 86 -3.30 -5.41 -17.77
C ASP A 86 -2.48 -5.38 -16.48
N TRP A 87 -1.50 -6.28 -16.33
CA TRP A 87 -0.58 -6.27 -15.19
C TRP A 87 0.27 -5.00 -15.12
N LEU A 88 0.73 -4.47 -16.27
CA LEU A 88 1.46 -3.19 -16.29
C LEU A 88 0.56 -2.02 -15.86
N ALA A 89 -0.71 -2.01 -16.28
CA ALA A 89 -1.66 -0.98 -15.86
C ALA A 89 -1.92 -1.04 -14.34
N ASP A 90 -2.04 -2.26 -13.79
CA ASP A 90 -2.14 -2.45 -12.34
C ASP A 90 -0.86 -1.95 -11.61
N CYS A 91 0.33 -2.18 -12.19
CA CYS A 91 1.58 -1.65 -11.62
C CYS A 91 1.61 -0.13 -11.58
N VAL A 92 1.16 0.54 -12.65
CA VAL A 92 1.08 2.01 -12.70
C VAL A 92 0.15 2.52 -11.61
N LYS A 93 -1.06 1.96 -11.53
CA LYS A 93 -2.03 2.33 -10.50
C LYS A 93 -1.43 2.17 -9.10
N ASN A 94 -0.72 1.07 -8.85
CA ASN A 94 -0.09 0.84 -7.55
C ASN A 94 1.06 1.82 -7.28
N TYR A 95 1.84 2.20 -8.31
CA TYR A 95 2.85 3.27 -8.17
C TYR A 95 2.20 4.61 -7.85
N ASP A 96 1.09 4.97 -8.52
CA ASP A 96 0.35 6.20 -8.23
C ASP A 96 -0.08 6.25 -6.75
N VAL A 97 -0.61 5.14 -6.22
CA VAL A 97 -0.97 5.02 -4.80
C VAL A 97 0.25 5.14 -3.88
N VAL A 98 1.39 4.53 -4.25
CA VAL A 98 2.63 4.68 -3.48
C VAL A 98 3.09 6.13 -3.45
N ASP A 99 3.09 6.81 -4.59
CA ASP A 99 3.52 8.20 -4.71
C ASP A 99 2.60 9.12 -3.91
N GLU A 100 1.28 8.94 -4.02
CA GLU A 100 0.28 9.65 -3.20
C GLU A 100 0.49 9.49 -1.70
N VAL A 101 0.73 8.26 -1.22
CA VAL A 101 1.00 8.01 0.20
C VAL A 101 2.34 8.62 0.60
N MET A 102 3.38 8.45 -0.22
CA MET A 102 4.71 9.00 0.06
C MET A 102 4.71 10.52 0.12
N ASP A 103 3.94 11.19 -0.73
CA ASP A 103 3.76 12.64 -0.71
C ASP A 103 3.24 13.12 0.64
N ILE A 104 2.28 12.41 1.24
CA ILE A 104 1.77 12.74 2.59
C ILE A 104 2.80 12.38 3.66
N LEU A 105 3.36 11.18 3.61
CA LEU A 105 4.26 10.68 4.65
C LEU A 105 5.54 11.49 4.71
N CYS A 106 6.01 12.06 3.59
CA CYS A 106 7.24 12.86 3.52
C CYS A 106 6.97 14.37 3.45
N SER A 107 5.71 14.81 3.45
CA SER A 107 5.36 16.23 3.41
C SER A 107 5.92 16.99 4.61
N GLU A 108 6.51 18.16 4.38
CA GLU A 108 6.94 19.07 5.45
C GLU A 108 5.77 19.55 6.32
N HIS A 109 4.53 19.50 5.81
CA HIS A 109 3.32 19.83 6.55
C HIS A 109 2.85 18.69 7.46
N ASN A 110 3.42 17.49 7.30
CA ASN A 110 3.13 16.37 8.16
C ASN A 110 3.92 16.49 9.46
N TYR A 111 3.20 16.73 10.57
CA TYR A 111 3.78 16.79 11.91
C TYR A 111 4.67 15.59 12.29
N MET A 112 4.38 14.40 11.73
CA MET A 112 5.16 13.18 11.94
C MET A 112 5.74 12.65 10.62
N ALA A 113 6.27 13.55 9.80
CA ALA A 113 6.87 13.19 8.52
C ALA A 113 7.99 12.16 8.66
N VAL A 114 8.11 11.28 7.67
CA VAL A 114 9.26 10.40 7.49
C VAL A 114 10.49 11.27 7.23
N LEU A 115 11.57 11.00 7.96
CA LEU A 115 12.82 11.72 7.77
C LEU A 115 13.38 11.48 6.36
N PRO A 116 14.02 12.48 5.71
CA PRO A 116 14.47 12.36 4.32
C PRO A 116 15.39 11.15 4.06
N GLN A 117 16.26 10.78 5.00
CA GLN A 117 17.12 9.61 4.87
C GLN A 117 16.35 8.28 4.83
N ASN A 118 15.12 8.26 5.34
CA ASN A 118 14.25 7.09 5.45
C ASN A 118 13.18 7.02 4.34
N ALA A 119 13.08 8.04 3.48
CA ALA A 119 12.05 8.09 2.44
C ALA A 119 12.11 6.85 1.51
N ALA A 120 13.30 6.44 1.09
CA ALA A 120 13.47 5.27 0.23
C ALA A 120 13.13 3.94 0.95
N VAL A 121 13.34 3.88 2.27
CA VAL A 121 12.94 2.74 3.12
C VAL A 121 11.42 2.68 3.26
N ALA A 122 10.78 3.84 3.44
CA ALA A 122 9.32 3.93 3.47
C ALA A 122 8.71 3.50 2.11
N ASN A 123 9.29 3.93 0.98
CA ASN A 123 8.86 3.44 -0.34
C ASN A 123 8.97 1.91 -0.44
N ALA A 124 10.09 1.33 -0.01
CA ALA A 124 10.27 -0.13 0.02
C ALA A 124 9.25 -0.83 0.94
N GLY A 125 8.92 -0.23 2.07
CA GLY A 125 7.90 -0.72 3.00
C GLY A 125 6.51 -0.81 2.35
N LEU A 126 6.09 0.22 1.61
CA LEU A 126 4.80 0.21 0.88
C LEU A 126 4.73 -0.91 -0.16
N LEU A 127 5.82 -1.12 -0.90
CA LEU A 127 5.92 -2.21 -1.89
C LEU A 127 5.93 -3.60 -1.22
N LEU A 128 6.53 -3.73 -0.03
CA LEU A 128 6.43 -4.95 0.78
C LEU A 128 4.98 -5.21 1.25
N LEU A 129 4.20 -4.17 1.55
CA LEU A 129 2.77 -4.32 1.85
C LEU A 129 2.01 -4.85 0.63
N TYR A 130 2.28 -4.33 -0.58
CA TYR A 130 1.70 -4.88 -1.82
C TYR A 130 2.01 -6.36 -2.00
N ARG A 131 3.27 -6.77 -1.76
CA ARG A 131 3.68 -8.18 -1.82
C ARG A 131 3.00 -9.03 -0.74
N LEU A 132 2.76 -8.49 0.46
CA LEU A 132 2.02 -9.20 1.50
C LEU A 132 0.55 -9.41 1.10
N VAL A 133 -0.10 -8.38 0.56
CA VAL A 133 -1.52 -8.42 0.20
C VAL A 133 -1.79 -9.35 -0.98
N SER A 134 -0.85 -9.47 -1.92
CA SER A 134 -0.96 -10.42 -3.04
C SER A 134 -1.04 -11.88 -2.57
N ILE A 135 -0.59 -12.19 -1.36
CA ILE A 135 -0.74 -13.51 -0.75
C ILE A 135 -2.18 -13.69 -0.25
N LYS A 136 -2.96 -14.56 -0.88
CA LYS A 136 -4.40 -14.71 -0.58
C LYS A 136 -4.71 -15.32 0.79
N ALA A 137 -3.92 -16.30 1.25
CA ALA A 137 -4.20 -17.03 2.48
C ALA A 137 -3.59 -16.34 3.71
N HIS A 138 -4.39 -16.10 4.75
CA HIS A 138 -3.93 -15.47 6.00
C HIS A 138 -2.75 -16.20 6.65
N THR A 139 -2.80 -17.53 6.71
CA THR A 139 -1.71 -18.36 7.26
C THR A 139 -0.42 -18.26 6.43
N ALA A 140 -0.54 -18.05 5.12
CA ALA A 140 0.61 -17.82 4.25
C ALA A 140 1.20 -16.41 4.45
N ARG A 141 0.37 -15.39 4.71
CA ARG A 141 0.83 -14.04 5.09
C ARG A 141 1.63 -14.07 6.39
N ILE A 142 1.14 -14.77 7.42
CA ILE A 142 1.87 -14.98 8.68
C ILE A 142 3.21 -15.67 8.42
N THR A 143 3.21 -16.74 7.61
CA THR A 143 4.44 -17.48 7.25
C THR A 143 5.43 -16.58 6.53
N TYR A 144 4.95 -15.75 5.60
CA TYR A 144 5.77 -14.79 4.88
C TYR A 144 6.42 -13.79 5.83
N ILE A 145 5.66 -13.12 6.71
CA ILE A 145 6.21 -12.18 7.70
C ILE A 145 7.29 -12.85 8.56
N LYS A 146 7.05 -14.08 9.02
CA LYS A 146 8.03 -14.84 9.82
C LYS A 146 9.29 -15.23 9.03
N SER A 147 9.19 -15.36 7.71
CA SER A 147 10.32 -15.69 6.84
C SER A 147 11.21 -14.50 6.50
N LEU A 148 10.73 -13.26 6.69
CA LEU A 148 11.51 -12.06 6.42
C LEU A 148 12.66 -11.91 7.43
N GLU A 149 13.77 -11.35 6.92
CA GLU A 149 14.88 -10.87 7.73
C GLU A 149 14.54 -9.50 8.37
N ARG A 150 15.48 -8.91 9.11
CA ARG A 150 15.24 -7.76 9.99
C ARG A 150 14.86 -6.50 9.22
N ASP A 151 15.64 -6.13 8.23
CA ASP A 151 15.55 -4.85 7.54
C ASP A 151 14.24 -4.70 6.72
N PRO A 152 13.73 -5.72 6.00
CA PRO A 152 12.41 -5.65 5.38
C PRO A 152 11.27 -5.44 6.39
N LEU A 153 11.36 -6.08 7.57
CA LEU A 153 10.36 -5.91 8.63
C LEU A 153 10.43 -4.50 9.23
N ILE A 154 11.62 -3.93 9.36
CA ILE A 154 11.80 -2.52 9.75
C ILE A 154 11.16 -1.59 8.73
N ALA A 155 11.35 -1.84 7.43
CA ALA A 155 10.73 -1.05 6.37
C ALA A 155 9.19 -1.09 6.42
N MET A 156 8.61 -2.29 6.60
CA MET A 156 7.17 -2.44 6.79
C MET A 156 6.69 -1.71 8.06
N TYR A 157 7.39 -1.89 9.18
CA TYR A 157 7.07 -1.22 10.45
C TYR A 157 7.10 0.30 10.31
N LEU A 158 8.14 0.87 9.69
CA LEU A 158 8.31 2.30 9.49
C LEU A 158 7.11 2.91 8.77
N VAL A 159 6.68 2.30 7.67
CA VAL A 159 5.52 2.76 6.90
C VAL A 159 4.24 2.69 7.72
N LEU A 160 3.96 1.55 8.36
CA LEU A 160 2.78 1.40 9.20
C LEU A 160 2.78 2.45 10.32
N HIS A 161 3.93 2.65 10.96
CA HIS A 161 4.10 3.59 12.05
C HIS A 161 3.79 5.03 11.61
N HIS A 162 4.44 5.51 10.55
CA HIS A 162 4.22 6.87 10.04
C HIS A 162 2.83 7.05 9.42
N ALA A 163 2.26 6.02 8.78
CA ALA A 163 0.89 6.04 8.29
C ALA A 163 -0.11 6.15 9.44
N THR A 164 0.05 5.38 10.51
CA THR A 164 -0.79 5.46 11.72
C THR A 164 -0.68 6.84 12.38
N LEU A 165 0.53 7.39 12.53
CA LEU A 165 0.72 8.74 13.08
C LEU A 165 0.10 9.81 12.19
N SER A 166 0.25 9.69 10.88
CA SER A 166 -0.35 10.61 9.92
C SER A 166 -1.87 10.54 9.99
N ALA A 167 -2.45 9.35 10.09
CA ALA A 167 -3.89 9.17 10.27
C ALA A 167 -4.38 9.75 11.59
N ARG A 168 -3.58 9.64 12.66
CA ARG A 168 -3.89 10.24 13.97
C ARG A 168 -3.95 11.77 13.91
N TYR A 169 -3.04 12.44 13.21
CA TYR A 169 -2.96 13.90 13.25
C TYR A 169 -3.64 14.60 12.07
N HIS A 170 -3.65 13.98 10.89
CA HIS A 170 -4.16 14.55 9.64
C HIS A 170 -5.29 13.75 9.01
N GLY A 171 -5.53 12.52 9.47
CA GLY A 171 -6.63 11.69 8.98
C GLY A 171 -7.99 12.19 9.45
N TYR A 172 -8.99 11.32 9.48
CA TYR A 172 -10.35 11.70 9.89
C TYR A 172 -11.01 10.59 10.70
N GLY A 173 -12.10 10.95 11.38
CA GLY A 173 -12.92 10.00 12.14
C GLY A 173 -12.25 9.53 13.43
N TRP A 174 -12.54 8.31 13.85
CA TRP A 174 -12.19 7.86 15.21
C TRP A 174 -10.68 7.75 15.46
N ILE A 175 -9.86 7.55 14.43
CA ILE A 175 -8.40 7.53 14.61
C ILE A 175 -7.82 8.93 14.84
N ASN A 176 -8.50 9.99 14.39
CA ASN A 176 -7.97 11.34 14.47
C ASN A 176 -8.03 11.90 15.90
N GLN A 177 -6.93 12.51 16.34
CA GLN A 177 -6.78 13.16 17.65
C GLN A 177 -7.86 14.21 17.94
N SER A 178 -8.32 14.95 16.93
CA SER A 178 -9.35 15.99 17.07
C SER A 178 -10.69 15.44 17.53
N THR A 179 -10.97 14.15 17.29
CA THR A 179 -12.21 13.49 17.70
C THR A 179 -12.34 13.41 19.22
N TYR A 180 -11.21 13.37 19.93
CA TYR A 180 -11.17 13.25 21.39
C TYR A 180 -11.09 14.59 22.12
N GLY A 181 -10.97 15.70 21.39
CA GLY A 181 -10.78 17.01 21.97
C GLY A 181 -9.38 17.23 22.56
N ARG A 182 -9.27 18.20 23.48
CA ARG A 182 -7.97 18.69 23.99
C ARG A 182 -7.32 17.76 25.02
N PHE A 183 -8.13 17.05 25.81
CA PHE A 183 -7.67 16.16 26.86
C PHE A 183 -8.30 14.80 26.64
N MET A 184 -7.50 13.75 26.81
CA MET A 184 -8.00 12.37 26.77
C MET A 184 -8.00 11.81 28.18
N ASP A 185 -9.10 11.17 28.56
CA ASP A 185 -9.12 10.28 29.72
C ASP A 185 -8.45 8.92 29.40
N ALA A 186 -8.32 8.06 30.41
CA ALA A 186 -7.69 6.75 30.24
C ALA A 186 -8.40 5.89 29.18
N ASN A 187 -9.75 5.91 29.15
CA ASN A 187 -10.55 5.11 28.23
C ASN A 187 -10.37 5.58 26.78
N GLN A 188 -10.30 6.89 26.56
CA GLN A 188 -10.03 7.49 25.25
C GLN A 188 -8.62 7.14 24.76
N VAL A 189 -7.63 7.13 25.65
CA VAL A 189 -6.26 6.69 25.32
C VAL A 189 -6.24 5.21 24.94
N GLU A 190 -6.96 4.37 25.66
CA GLU A 190 -7.08 2.94 25.37
C GLU A 190 -7.78 2.71 24.02
N LEU A 191 -8.96 3.31 23.78
CA LEU A 191 -9.67 3.21 22.51
C LEU A 191 -8.78 3.64 21.33
N ARG A 192 -8.10 4.78 21.47
CA ARG A 192 -7.21 5.27 20.41
C ARG A 192 -6.08 4.29 20.14
N SER A 193 -5.49 3.70 21.18
CA SER A 193 -4.44 2.70 21.04
C SER A 193 -4.95 1.43 20.33
N GLU A 194 -6.18 1.00 20.62
CA GLU A 194 -6.83 -0.10 19.88
C GLU A 194 -7.07 0.25 18.42
N LEU A 195 -7.55 1.47 18.12
CA LEU A 195 -7.79 1.91 16.75
C LEU A 195 -6.50 2.02 15.94
N GLU A 196 -5.39 2.43 16.56
CA GLU A 196 -4.07 2.45 15.92
C GLU A 196 -3.56 1.06 15.60
N PHE A 197 -3.75 0.12 16.53
CA PHE A 197 -3.49 -1.30 16.26
C PHE A 197 -4.33 -1.80 15.09
N CYS A 198 -5.64 -1.50 15.09
CA CYS A 198 -6.56 -1.93 14.04
C CYS A 198 -6.24 -1.29 12.69
N PHE A 199 -5.74 -0.06 12.68
CA PHE A 199 -5.27 0.61 11.47
C PHE A 199 -4.05 -0.09 10.88
N ALA A 200 -3.04 -0.40 11.71
CA ALA A 200 -1.85 -1.13 11.26
C ALA A 200 -2.20 -2.54 10.78
N GLU A 201 -3.12 -3.24 11.46
CA GLU A 201 -3.64 -4.54 11.02
C GLU A 201 -4.41 -4.41 9.70
N ALA A 202 -5.25 -3.40 9.54
CA ALA A 202 -5.99 -3.15 8.30
C ALA A 202 -5.04 -2.86 7.12
N ALA A 203 -4.02 -2.03 7.32
CA ALA A 203 -3.00 -1.73 6.31
C ALA A 203 -2.21 -2.99 5.89
N LEU A 204 -1.90 -3.90 6.82
CA LEU A 204 -1.26 -5.18 6.47
C LEU A 204 -2.19 -6.14 5.71
N ASN A 205 -3.51 -6.03 5.93
CA ASN A 205 -4.48 -6.92 5.29
C ASN A 205 -4.97 -6.42 3.93
N LEU A 206 -5.10 -5.11 3.78
CA LEU A 206 -5.69 -4.44 2.62
C LEU A 206 -4.67 -3.73 1.73
N GLY A 207 -3.52 -3.32 2.29
CA GLY A 207 -2.40 -2.75 1.55
C GLY A 207 -2.36 -1.22 1.54
N PRO A 208 -1.46 -0.65 0.72
CA PRO A 208 -1.29 0.79 0.59
C PRO A 208 -2.53 1.56 0.18
N GLU A 209 -3.46 0.96 -0.57
CA GLU A 209 -4.74 1.58 -0.94
C GLU A 209 -5.52 2.02 0.30
N PHE A 210 -5.59 1.16 1.33
CA PHE A 210 -6.27 1.51 2.57
C PHE A 210 -5.61 2.71 3.27
N ILE A 211 -4.27 2.83 3.17
CA ILE A 211 -3.55 3.98 3.71
C ILE A 211 -3.90 5.23 2.91
N SER A 212 -3.85 5.18 1.59
CA SER A 212 -4.23 6.29 0.70
C SER A 212 -5.66 6.76 1.00
N ASP A 213 -6.63 5.84 0.98
CA ASP A 213 -8.04 6.12 1.26
C ASP A 213 -8.25 6.74 2.65
N SER A 214 -7.47 6.28 3.64
CA SER A 214 -7.57 6.80 5.00
C SER A 214 -7.02 8.22 5.15
N LEU A 215 -5.98 8.57 4.39
CA LEU A 215 -5.26 9.84 4.51
C LEU A 215 -5.78 10.92 3.54
N LEU A 216 -6.12 10.57 2.29
CA LEU A 216 -6.44 11.53 1.23
C LEU A 216 -7.94 11.74 1.01
N SER A 217 -8.74 10.69 1.15
CA SER A 217 -10.14 10.73 0.75
C SER A 217 -11.03 11.27 1.88
N SER A 218 -11.09 12.60 2.03
CA SER A 218 -11.88 13.25 3.09
C SER A 218 -13.38 12.94 3.04
N GLU A 219 -13.91 12.54 1.88
CA GLU A 219 -15.36 12.42 1.62
C GLU A 219 -15.89 10.98 1.64
N GLU A 220 -15.05 9.95 1.77
CA GLU A 220 -15.54 8.56 1.68
C GLU A 220 -15.97 7.98 3.04
N PRO A 221 -17.26 7.64 3.24
CA PRO A 221 -17.74 7.04 4.48
C PRO A 221 -17.27 5.58 4.67
N HIS A 222 -16.78 4.94 3.60
CA HIS A 222 -16.36 3.54 3.61
C HIS A 222 -15.08 3.29 4.42
N ARG A 223 -14.14 4.25 4.50
CA ARG A 223 -12.87 4.08 5.23
C ARG A 223 -13.05 3.86 6.73
N GLN A 224 -13.94 4.65 7.35
CA GLN A 224 -14.22 4.55 8.78
C GLN A 224 -14.93 3.24 9.08
N ALA A 225 -15.84 2.81 8.20
CA ALA A 225 -16.48 1.51 8.33
C ALA A 225 -15.45 0.37 8.25
N THR A 226 -14.49 0.45 7.32
CA THR A 226 -13.40 -0.52 7.21
C THR A 226 -12.57 -0.58 8.49
N LEU A 227 -12.09 0.56 9.00
CA LEU A 227 -11.35 0.61 10.26
C LEU A 227 -12.18 0.05 11.42
N LEU A 228 -13.47 0.39 11.51
CA LEU A 228 -14.36 -0.11 12.55
C LEU A 228 -14.67 -1.61 12.40
N ASN A 229 -14.59 -2.19 11.20
CA ASN A 229 -14.68 -3.63 11.03
C ASN A 229 -13.44 -4.33 11.58
N PHE A 230 -12.24 -3.77 11.38
CA PHE A 230 -11.03 -4.27 12.05
C PHE A 230 -11.12 -4.10 13.56
N TYR A 231 -11.63 -2.95 14.02
CA TYR A 231 -11.92 -2.70 15.44
C TYR A 231 -12.86 -3.76 16.03
N HIS A 232 -13.97 -4.05 15.35
CA HIS A 232 -14.91 -5.08 15.78
C HIS A 232 -14.27 -6.48 15.92
N ASN A 233 -13.31 -6.79 15.04
CA ASN A 233 -12.68 -8.12 14.98
C ASN A 233 -11.48 -8.27 15.90
N HIS A 234 -10.77 -7.18 16.20
CA HIS A 234 -9.47 -7.20 16.88
C HIS A 234 -9.42 -6.38 18.18
N GLY A 235 -10.43 -5.53 18.44
CA GLY A 235 -10.58 -4.83 19.70
C GLY A 235 -10.66 -5.83 20.86
N ILE A 236 -9.99 -5.52 21.96
CA ILE A 236 -9.93 -6.39 23.14
C ILE A 236 -10.85 -5.90 24.25
N HIS A 237 -11.21 -4.61 24.23
CA HIS A 237 -12.14 -4.05 25.20
C HIS A 237 -13.59 -4.32 24.80
N ASP A 238 -14.31 -5.03 25.68
CA ASP A 238 -15.77 -5.07 25.68
C ASP A 238 -16.23 -3.87 26.52
N TRP A 239 -16.67 -2.81 25.85
CA TRP A 239 -17.17 -1.62 26.54
C TRP A 239 -18.52 -1.95 27.16
N ASP A 240 -18.53 -2.28 28.45
CA ASP A 240 -19.75 -2.55 29.21
C ASP A 240 -20.74 -1.39 29.07
N TRP A 241 -22.00 -1.72 28.80
CA TRP A 241 -23.08 -0.74 28.76
C TRP A 241 -23.87 -0.74 30.07
N PRO A 242 -24.21 0.44 30.64
CA PRO A 242 -23.82 1.77 30.20
C PRO A 242 -22.32 2.01 30.42
N CYS A 243 -21.65 2.61 29.43
CA CYS A 243 -20.25 3.00 29.59
C CYS A 243 -20.13 3.95 30.79
N TRP A 244 -19.07 3.79 31.57
CA TRP A 244 -18.86 4.54 32.80
C TRP A 244 -18.88 6.04 32.46
N GLY A 245 -19.95 6.70 32.91
CA GLY A 245 -20.25 8.05 32.48
C GLY A 245 -21.48 8.22 31.61
N SER A 246 -22.59 7.50 31.84
CA SER A 246 -23.82 7.70 31.05
C SER A 246 -24.56 9.02 31.30
N GLY A 247 -23.88 10.07 31.77
CA GLY A 247 -24.38 11.44 31.75
C GLY A 247 -24.38 12.02 30.33
N LYS A 248 -25.21 13.05 30.09
CA LYS A 248 -25.17 13.78 28.81
C LYS A 248 -23.80 14.41 28.61
N GLY A 249 -23.10 14.04 27.54
CA GLY A 249 -21.85 14.67 27.10
C GLY A 249 -20.57 13.93 27.46
N GLU A 250 -20.68 12.69 27.93
CA GLU A 250 -19.53 11.83 28.28
C GLU A 250 -19.16 10.88 27.12
N PHE A 251 -17.98 10.28 27.21
CA PHE A 251 -17.36 9.50 26.12
C PHE A 251 -18.17 8.24 25.78
N GLU A 252 -18.62 8.15 24.52
CA GLU A 252 -19.24 6.94 23.96
C GLU A 252 -18.32 6.34 22.89
N PRO A 253 -17.78 5.12 23.09
CA PRO A 253 -16.94 4.46 22.09
C PRO A 253 -17.77 4.06 20.85
N PRO A 254 -17.13 3.89 19.68
CA PRO A 254 -17.82 3.51 18.46
C PRO A 254 -18.53 2.16 18.64
N ARG A 255 -19.83 2.14 18.39
CA ARG A 255 -20.63 0.91 18.45
C ARG A 255 -20.60 0.22 17.11
N THR A 256 -19.96 -0.94 17.06
CA THR A 256 -19.95 -1.82 15.88
C THR A 256 -20.97 -2.94 16.07
N GLN A 257 -21.80 -3.19 15.07
CA GLN A 257 -22.73 -4.33 15.05
C GLN A 257 -22.39 -5.23 13.87
N GLY A 258 -22.25 -6.52 14.13
CA GLY A 258 -21.90 -7.51 13.11
C GLY A 258 -21.99 -8.93 13.67
N PRO A 259 -22.00 -9.95 12.79
CA PRO A 259 -21.93 -11.33 13.24
C PRO A 259 -20.62 -11.55 13.99
N LYS A 260 -20.70 -12.02 15.25
CA LYS A 260 -19.50 -12.49 15.97
C LYS A 260 -18.91 -13.64 15.15
N LEU A 261 -17.68 -13.45 14.67
CA LEU A 261 -16.96 -14.54 14.00
C LEU A 261 -16.71 -15.66 15.02
N GLU A 262 -17.29 -16.84 14.80
CA GLU A 262 -17.20 -18.00 15.71
C GLU A 262 -15.75 -18.46 15.96
N LYS A 263 -14.86 -18.13 15.03
CA LYS A 263 -13.41 -18.18 15.19
C LYS A 263 -12.92 -16.77 14.88
N GLY A 264 -12.28 -16.11 15.84
CA GLY A 264 -11.60 -14.83 15.59
C GLY A 264 -10.64 -14.95 14.39
N PRO A 265 -10.14 -13.83 13.85
CA PRO A 265 -9.37 -13.75 12.59
C PRO A 265 -8.02 -14.51 12.58
N GLY A 266 -7.76 -15.39 13.55
CA GLY A 266 -6.46 -16.02 13.79
C GLY A 266 -5.50 -15.04 14.46
N ARG A 267 -4.21 -15.35 14.43
CA ARG A 267 -3.16 -14.44 14.92
C ARG A 267 -3.10 -13.19 14.04
N SER A 268 -3.00 -12.01 14.64
CA SER A 268 -2.85 -10.74 13.93
C SER A 268 -1.54 -10.69 13.14
N LEU A 269 -1.57 -10.08 11.94
CA LEU A 269 -0.37 -9.83 11.14
C LEU A 269 0.55 -8.82 11.82
N TYR A 270 -0.01 -7.75 12.39
CA TYR A 270 0.75 -6.71 13.07
C TYR A 270 1.46 -7.24 14.33
N THR A 271 0.76 -8.01 15.17
CA THR A 271 1.39 -8.67 16.32
C THR A 271 2.49 -9.63 15.86
N THR A 272 2.25 -10.41 14.80
CA THR A 272 3.26 -11.32 14.23
C THR A 272 4.50 -10.56 13.76
N LEU A 273 4.33 -9.41 13.10
CA LEU A 273 5.41 -8.55 12.63
C LEU A 273 6.24 -8.02 13.81
N LEU A 274 5.59 -7.51 14.86
CA LEU A 274 6.28 -6.99 16.03
C LEU A 274 7.00 -8.08 16.83
N GLU A 275 6.40 -9.27 17.00
CA GLU A 275 7.05 -10.40 17.66
C GLU A 275 8.27 -10.88 16.89
N ARG A 276 8.19 -10.93 15.56
CA ARG A 276 9.33 -11.30 14.72
C ARG A 276 10.45 -10.28 14.78
N LEU A 277 10.12 -8.99 14.78
CA LEU A 277 11.09 -7.92 15.01
C LEU A 277 11.74 -8.03 16.40
N ALA A 278 10.96 -8.30 17.44
CA ALA A 278 11.46 -8.49 18.80
C ALA A 278 12.50 -9.61 18.86
N GLU A 279 12.22 -10.74 18.21
CA GLU A 279 13.12 -11.89 18.08
C GLU A 279 14.42 -11.51 17.37
N LEU A 280 14.34 -10.88 16.20
CA LEU A 280 15.50 -10.54 15.37
C LEU A 280 16.38 -9.42 15.96
N VAL A 281 15.77 -8.47 16.69
CA VAL A 281 16.50 -7.40 17.40
C VAL A 281 17.02 -7.88 18.75
N GLY A 282 16.53 -9.01 19.28
CA GLY A 282 16.90 -9.53 20.59
C GLY A 282 16.39 -8.66 21.74
N CYS A 283 15.11 -8.24 21.69
CA CYS A 283 14.50 -7.39 22.72
C CYS A 283 13.09 -7.87 23.12
N ALA A 284 12.54 -7.28 24.19
CA ALA A 284 11.15 -7.53 24.58
C ALA A 284 10.19 -6.85 23.59
N LEU A 285 9.00 -7.43 23.38
CA LEU A 285 7.98 -6.92 22.45
C LEU A 285 7.65 -5.43 22.68
N GLY A 286 7.53 -5.01 23.94
CA GLY A 286 7.25 -3.62 24.30
C GLY A 286 8.38 -2.63 24.00
N GLU A 287 9.61 -3.12 23.76
CA GLU A 287 10.77 -2.27 23.44
C GLU A 287 11.00 -2.09 21.93
N VAL A 288 10.41 -2.94 21.09
CA VAL A 288 10.65 -2.99 19.63
C VAL A 288 10.51 -1.60 19.01
N ARG A 289 9.36 -0.96 19.25
CA ARG A 289 9.04 0.37 18.76
C ARG A 289 10.13 1.39 19.10
N ARG A 290 10.43 1.52 20.39
CA ARG A 290 11.44 2.48 20.88
C ARG A 290 12.82 2.22 20.25
N ARG A 291 13.24 0.96 20.13
CA ARG A 291 14.56 0.63 19.58
C ARG A 291 14.65 0.94 18.10
N ILE A 292 13.63 0.60 17.31
CA ILE A 292 13.62 0.86 15.87
C ILE A 292 13.54 2.36 15.60
N GLU A 293 12.66 3.09 16.30
CA GLU A 293 12.55 4.54 16.15
C GLU A 293 13.89 5.24 16.46
N GLN A 294 14.55 4.87 17.56
CA GLN A 294 15.85 5.44 17.92
C GLN A 294 16.97 5.12 16.92
N ASP A 295 16.93 3.96 16.27
CA ASP A 295 17.91 3.60 15.25
C ASP A 295 17.68 4.40 13.96
N LEU A 296 16.42 4.50 13.53
CA LEU A 296 16.00 5.22 12.31
C LEU A 296 16.08 6.75 12.43
N GLU A 297 16.14 7.30 13.65
CA GLU A 297 16.40 8.73 13.88
C GLU A 297 17.83 9.13 13.49
N ARG A 298 18.77 8.20 13.50
CA ARG A 298 20.16 8.47 13.14
C ARG A 298 20.30 8.65 11.63
N SER A 299 21.27 9.43 11.17
CA SER A 299 21.52 9.58 9.73
C SER A 299 22.50 8.53 9.18
N ASP A 300 23.11 7.72 10.06
CA ASP A 300 24.20 6.79 9.76
C ASP A 300 23.83 5.31 9.93
N HIS A 301 22.55 4.99 10.11
CA HIS A 301 22.10 3.59 10.18
C HIS A 301 22.15 2.91 8.80
N SER A 302 22.19 1.58 8.79
CA SER A 302 22.38 0.77 7.57
C SER A 302 21.32 1.01 6.49
N LEU A 303 20.09 1.33 6.90
CA LEU A 303 18.97 1.59 5.99
C LEU A 303 18.92 3.02 5.42
N ALA A 304 19.78 3.94 5.89
CA ALA A 304 19.71 5.34 5.49
C ALA A 304 20.10 5.51 4.01
N TYR A 305 19.39 6.38 3.29
CA TYR A 305 19.65 6.70 1.88
C TYR A 305 19.73 5.46 0.97
N LEU A 306 18.78 4.55 1.16
CA LEU A 306 18.68 3.27 0.46
C LEU A 306 18.87 3.40 -1.06
N SER A 307 19.85 2.68 -1.61
CA SER A 307 20.08 2.60 -3.06
C SER A 307 19.00 1.75 -3.76
N LEU A 308 18.87 1.87 -5.09
CA LEU A 308 17.96 1.00 -5.87
C LEU A 308 18.29 -0.50 -5.73
N GLY A 309 19.59 -0.85 -5.64
CA GLY A 309 20.01 -2.24 -5.43
C GLY A 309 19.64 -2.74 -4.03
N SER A 310 19.84 -1.90 -3.03
CA SER A 310 19.45 -2.17 -1.64
C SER A 310 17.92 -2.30 -1.50
N LYS A 311 17.13 -1.45 -2.18
CA LYS A 311 15.67 -1.57 -2.30
C LYS A 311 15.26 -2.93 -2.86
N ALA A 312 15.83 -3.33 -4.00
CA ALA A 312 15.53 -4.62 -4.62
C ALA A 312 15.81 -5.80 -3.67
N ARG A 313 16.85 -5.68 -2.85
CA ARG A 313 17.23 -6.68 -1.85
C ARG A 313 16.24 -6.75 -0.69
N LEU A 314 15.80 -5.61 -0.14
CA LEU A 314 14.73 -5.58 0.85
C LEU A 314 13.45 -6.23 0.33
N LEU A 315 13.09 -5.95 -0.93
CA LEU A 315 11.91 -6.54 -1.55
C LEU A 315 12.01 -8.06 -1.66
N GLN A 316 13.20 -8.62 -1.84
CA GLN A 316 13.45 -10.08 -1.78
C GLN A 316 13.37 -10.67 -0.36
N GLY A 317 13.10 -9.84 0.65
CA GLY A 317 12.97 -10.24 2.04
C GLY A 317 14.31 -10.42 2.76
N ARG A 318 15.37 -9.77 2.28
CA ARG A 318 16.75 -9.90 2.80
C ARG A 318 17.28 -8.60 3.39
N ASP A 319 18.14 -8.72 4.39
CA ASP A 319 18.92 -7.65 5.02
C ASP A 319 19.97 -7.09 4.08
N LEU A 320 20.39 -5.84 4.30
CA LEU A 320 21.37 -5.17 3.44
C LEU A 320 22.79 -5.71 3.57
N GLU A 321 23.12 -6.34 4.70
CA GLU A 321 24.45 -6.86 5.01
C GLU A 321 24.75 -8.14 4.20
N TYR A 322 25.22 -8.01 2.95
CA TYR A 322 26.12 -8.93 2.22
C TYR A 322 26.57 -8.24 0.91
N LEU A 323 27.16 -7.05 1.02
CA LEU A 323 28.02 -6.50 -0.03
C LEU A 323 29.30 -6.08 0.69
N ASP A 324 30.16 -7.08 0.92
CA ASP A 324 31.59 -6.78 0.89
C ASP A 324 31.85 -6.17 -0.50
N ASP A 325 32.49 -5.00 -0.53
CA ASP A 325 32.97 -4.34 -1.76
C ASP A 325 33.73 -5.30 -2.70
#